data_AF-A0A7K7Z723-F1
#
_entry.id   AF-A0A7K7Z723-F1
#
_cell.length_a   1.000
_cell.length_b   1.000
_cell.length_c   1.000
_cell.angle_alpha   90.00
_cell.angle_beta   90.00
_cell.angle_gamma   90.00
#
_symmetry.space_group_name_H-M   'P 1'
#
loop_
_entity.id
_entity.type
_entity.pdbx_description
1 polymer ?
#
loop_
_entity_poly.entity_id
_entity_poly.type
_entity_poly.pdbx_seq_one_letter_code
_entity_poly.pdbx_strand_id
1 'polypeptide(L)'
;EGRRPPRPPPCPPSCSCTRDTAFCVDSKAVPKNLPPEVISLTMVNAAFTEIREAAFAHIPSLQFLLLNSNKFTLIGDNAFAGLSHLQYLFIENNDIQALSKATFRGLKSLTHLSLANNNLQTLPRDLFKPLDILSDLDLRGNTLACDCKIKWLVEWLESTNTTVPAVFCSSPGQFEGQRIRDLALGDFQCITTDFVMHQVLPFQAVSAEPFTYASDLYVALAQPSASSCSILKWDYVERKLRDFDRIPAHSAVHCKPIVAQEQLYVVVAQLFGGSYIYRWDTAVDKFIKIQDIDSQKIRKPNDIEAFQIEGDWYFVIADSSKAGSTSLYRLNQNGFYSHQALHAWHRDTDVEYVENDGKPRLIISSSSQAPVIYQWSRAQKQFVPQGEVGEMLDVQMVKHFRAKRDQFLCLSRYIGDSKVVRWEGQRFVEVQTLPSRGSMVMQPFAVGQRQYLALGSDFSFTHVYLWEEEKQKFAKFQELSVQAPRAFRAVPAADVQLLLAPSFKANTLVYRHVVVDLS
;
A
#
# COMPACT_ATOMS: atom_id res chain seq x y z
N GLU A 1 -70.57 31.69 22.98
CA GLU A 1 -69.32 32.46 23.13
C GLU A 1 -68.23 31.87 22.25
N GLY A 2 -67.65 32.67 21.37
CA GLY A 2 -66.60 32.24 20.44
C GLY A 2 -65.31 31.89 21.18
N ARG A 3 -64.81 30.67 20.99
CA ARG A 3 -63.45 30.30 21.41
C ARG A 3 -62.46 31.16 20.63
N ARG A 4 -61.74 32.04 21.34
CA ARG A 4 -60.62 32.80 20.77
C ARG A 4 -59.62 31.79 20.17
N PRO A 5 -59.13 32.03 18.94
CA PRO A 5 -58.09 31.19 18.36
C PRO A 5 -56.84 31.20 19.28
N PRO A 6 -56.09 30.09 19.35
CA PRO A 6 -54.86 30.03 20.14
C PRO A 6 -53.93 31.17 19.70
N ARG A 7 -53.37 31.92 20.66
CA ARG A 7 -52.41 32.98 20.35
C ARG A 7 -51.20 32.34 19.67
N PRO A 8 -50.73 32.86 18.53
CA PRO A 8 -49.53 32.34 17.88
C PRO A 8 -48.36 32.41 18.88
N PRO A 9 -47.46 31.40 18.86
CA PRO A 9 -46.29 31.41 19.74
C PRO A 9 -45.49 32.70 19.53
N PRO A 10 -44.97 33.31 20.61
CA PRO A 10 -44.17 34.52 20.49
C PRO A 10 -42.92 34.23 19.64
N CYS A 11 -42.63 35.13 18.70
CA CYS A 11 -41.43 35.08 17.87
C CYS A 11 -40.18 34.98 18.77
N PRO A 12 -39.18 34.16 18.41
CA PRO A 12 -37.93 34.06 19.17
C PRO A 12 -37.25 35.44 19.32
N PRO A 13 -36.58 35.72 20.45
CA PRO A 13 -35.99 37.04 20.71
C PRO A 13 -34.81 37.39 19.78
N SER A 14 -34.20 36.38 19.15
CA SER A 14 -33.15 36.57 18.13
C SER A 14 -33.71 36.73 16.71
N CYS A 15 -35.04 36.79 16.57
CA CYS A 15 -35.70 36.82 15.27
C CYS A 15 -36.73 37.95 15.17
N SER A 16 -36.91 38.44 13.96
CA SER A 16 -38.01 39.29 13.53
C SER A 16 -38.93 38.46 12.65
N CYS A 17 -40.15 38.19 13.13
CA CYS A 17 -41.10 37.32 12.43
C CYS A 17 -42.29 38.13 11.89
N THR A 18 -42.68 37.83 10.65
CA THR A 18 -43.98 38.17 10.09
C THR A 18 -44.85 36.91 10.03
N ARG A 19 -45.98 36.95 9.30
CA ARG A 19 -46.81 35.76 9.08
C ARG A 19 -46.06 34.69 8.28
N ASP A 20 -45.34 35.11 7.25
CA ASP A 20 -44.77 34.21 6.25
C ASP A 20 -43.24 34.20 6.26
N THR A 21 -42.60 35.15 6.96
CA THR A 21 -41.15 35.32 6.98
C THR A 21 -40.58 35.36 8.39
N ALA A 22 -39.37 34.84 8.55
CA ALA A 22 -38.59 34.98 9.78
C ALA A 22 -37.15 35.35 9.44
N PHE A 23 -36.64 36.41 10.07
CA PHE A 23 -35.26 36.86 9.94
C PHE A 23 -34.56 36.79 11.28
N CYS A 24 -33.55 35.95 11.41
CA CYS A 24 -32.88 35.64 12.66
C CYS A 24 -31.40 36.05 12.63
N VAL A 25 -30.95 36.71 13.69
CA VAL A 25 -29.56 37.18 13.87
C VAL A 25 -29.05 36.74 15.24
N ASP A 26 -27.80 36.29 15.32
CA ASP A 26 -27.15 35.88 16.58
C ASP A 26 -27.88 34.74 17.32
N SER A 27 -28.62 33.90 16.58
CA SER A 27 -29.32 32.76 17.16
C SER A 27 -28.34 31.70 17.68
N LYS A 28 -28.53 31.25 18.92
CA LYS A 28 -27.71 30.21 19.58
C LYS A 28 -27.99 28.79 19.10
N ALA A 29 -29.13 28.58 18.45
CA ALA A 29 -29.56 27.33 17.85
C ALA A 29 -30.65 27.65 16.82
N VAL A 30 -31.04 26.65 16.01
CA VAL A 30 -32.23 26.76 15.16
C VAL A 30 -33.47 27.00 16.05
N PRO A 31 -34.18 28.15 15.91
CA PRO A 31 -35.24 28.52 16.86
C PRO A 31 -36.46 27.61 16.73
N LYS A 32 -36.81 26.87 17.80
CA LYS A 32 -37.90 25.88 17.79
C LYS A 32 -39.32 26.49 17.85
N ASN A 33 -39.44 27.76 18.23
CA ASN A 33 -40.72 28.46 18.43
C ASN A 33 -41.11 29.35 17.24
N LEU A 34 -40.60 29.04 16.03
CA LEU A 34 -41.05 29.69 14.82
C LEU A 34 -42.47 29.21 14.44
N PRO A 35 -43.32 30.09 13.85
CA PRO A 35 -44.63 29.68 13.37
C PRO A 35 -44.50 28.60 12.27
N PRO A 36 -45.31 27.53 12.30
CA PRO A 36 -45.23 26.44 11.32
C PRO A 36 -45.64 26.83 9.88
N GLU A 37 -46.27 28.01 9.73
CA GLU A 37 -46.68 28.59 8.44
C GLU A 37 -45.59 29.44 7.79
N VAL A 38 -44.42 29.63 8.44
CA VAL A 38 -43.31 30.38 7.84
C VAL A 38 -42.86 29.72 6.54
N ILE A 39 -42.80 30.53 5.49
CA ILE A 39 -42.45 30.14 4.12
C ILE A 39 -41.01 30.55 3.80
N SER A 40 -40.50 31.62 4.41
CA SER A 40 -39.14 32.12 4.20
C SER A 40 -38.40 32.33 5.51
N LEU A 41 -37.23 31.70 5.66
CA LEU A 41 -36.36 31.83 6.81
C LEU A 41 -34.98 32.30 6.36
N THR A 42 -34.48 33.35 7.01
CA THR A 42 -33.11 33.84 6.84
C THR A 42 -32.39 33.82 8.19
N MET A 43 -31.20 33.24 8.23
CA MET A 43 -30.33 33.21 9.41
C MET A 43 -28.96 33.78 9.07
N VAL A 44 -28.53 34.77 9.86
CA VAL A 44 -27.26 35.48 9.71
C VAL A 44 -26.52 35.52 11.05
N ASN A 45 -25.19 35.36 11.02
CA ASN A 45 -24.33 35.41 12.20
C ASN A 45 -24.77 34.47 13.35
N ALA A 46 -25.24 33.26 13.02
CA ALA A 46 -25.61 32.27 14.00
C ALA A 46 -24.43 31.89 14.90
N ALA A 47 -24.68 31.74 16.20
CA ALA A 47 -23.66 31.44 17.20
C ALA A 47 -23.33 29.94 17.32
N PHE A 48 -24.00 29.08 16.54
CA PHE A 48 -23.73 27.65 16.47
C PHE A 48 -23.02 27.28 15.16
N THR A 49 -22.28 26.17 15.19
CA THR A 49 -21.39 25.77 14.08
C THR A 49 -21.85 24.48 13.39
N GLU A 50 -22.91 23.83 13.87
CA GLU A 50 -23.38 22.54 13.35
C GLU A 50 -24.90 22.56 13.09
N ILE A 51 -25.31 22.07 11.92
CA ILE A 51 -26.72 21.79 11.60
C ILE A 51 -26.96 20.29 11.75
N ARG A 52 -27.76 19.91 12.75
CA ARG A 52 -28.08 18.51 13.05
C ARG A 52 -29.22 17.97 12.19
N GLU A 53 -29.41 16.65 12.24
CA GLU A 53 -30.52 15.95 11.59
C GLU A 53 -31.88 16.62 11.91
N ALA A 54 -32.69 16.80 10.86
CA ALA A 54 -34.06 17.32 10.94
C ALA A 54 -34.20 18.66 11.70
N ALA A 55 -33.16 19.52 11.69
CA ALA A 55 -33.12 20.76 12.47
C ALA A 55 -34.32 21.69 12.19
N PHE A 56 -34.87 21.64 10.98
CA PHE A 56 -35.97 22.50 10.51
C PHE A 56 -37.32 21.77 10.39
N ALA A 57 -37.45 20.52 10.86
CA ALA A 57 -38.66 19.72 10.64
C ALA A 57 -39.95 20.28 11.28
N HIS A 58 -39.83 21.24 12.20
CA HIS A 58 -40.95 21.92 12.86
C HIS A 58 -41.60 23.03 12.00
N ILE A 59 -40.97 23.42 10.88
CA ILE A 59 -41.46 24.41 9.91
C ILE A 59 -41.60 23.78 8.51
N PRO A 60 -42.52 22.82 8.32
CA PRO A 60 -42.60 22.00 7.10
C PRO A 60 -43.03 22.78 5.85
N SER A 61 -43.61 23.97 6.02
CA SER A 61 -44.12 24.82 4.93
C SER A 61 -43.04 25.67 4.25
N LEU A 62 -41.79 25.55 4.69
CA LEU A 62 -40.67 26.38 4.23
C LEU A 62 -40.39 26.15 2.74
N GLN A 63 -40.34 27.26 1.97
CA GLN A 63 -40.00 27.28 0.55
C GLN A 63 -38.65 27.96 0.29
N PHE A 64 -38.22 28.87 1.17
CA PHE A 64 -36.96 29.60 1.06
C PHE A 64 -36.16 29.53 2.36
N LEU A 65 -34.89 29.11 2.27
CA LEU A 65 -33.96 29.08 3.39
C LEU A 65 -32.62 29.72 2.99
N LEU A 66 -32.27 30.82 3.65
CA LEU A 66 -30.98 31.50 3.50
C LEU A 66 -30.16 31.39 4.78
N LEU A 67 -28.99 30.78 4.67
CA LEU A 67 -27.97 30.58 5.70
C LEU A 67 -26.69 31.30 5.27
N ASN A 68 -26.63 32.61 5.53
CA ASN A 68 -25.55 33.46 5.04
C ASN A 68 -24.66 33.98 6.17
N SER A 69 -23.34 34.02 5.96
CA SER A 69 -22.39 34.64 6.89
C SER A 69 -22.46 34.03 8.30
N ASN A 70 -22.55 32.69 8.40
CA ASN A 70 -22.47 31.95 9.65
C ASN A 70 -21.15 31.19 9.73
N LYS A 71 -20.87 30.58 10.88
CA LYS A 71 -19.63 29.79 11.12
C LYS A 71 -19.90 28.30 11.09
N PHE A 72 -20.76 27.85 10.18
CA PHE A 72 -21.07 26.42 10.06
C PHE A 72 -19.86 25.67 9.51
N THR A 73 -19.41 24.67 10.26
CA THR A 73 -18.30 23.79 9.89
C THR A 73 -18.78 22.42 9.45
N LEU A 74 -19.95 21.98 9.96
CA LEU A 74 -20.53 20.67 9.67
C LEU A 74 -22.04 20.76 9.43
N ILE A 75 -22.51 20.12 8.36
CA ILE A 75 -23.93 19.88 8.11
C ILE A 75 -24.16 18.36 8.12
N GLY A 76 -24.88 17.88 9.14
CA GLY A 76 -25.08 16.47 9.38
C GLY A 76 -25.96 15.76 8.35
N ASP A 77 -26.08 14.45 8.51
CA ASP A 77 -26.99 13.61 7.73
C ASP A 77 -28.43 14.09 7.89
N ASN A 78 -29.19 14.14 6.78
CA ASN A 78 -30.61 14.48 6.81
C ASN A 78 -30.91 15.84 7.49
N ALA A 79 -29.98 16.80 7.47
CA ALA A 79 -30.10 18.07 8.19
C ALA A 79 -31.39 18.84 7.84
N PHE A 80 -31.81 18.73 6.58
CA PHE A 80 -33.00 19.38 6.03
C PHE A 80 -34.22 18.43 5.88
N ALA A 81 -34.19 17.28 6.54
CA ALA A 81 -35.32 16.35 6.52
C ALA A 81 -36.60 17.01 7.05
N GLY A 82 -37.72 16.69 6.40
CA GLY A 82 -39.04 17.29 6.68
C GLY A 82 -39.37 18.50 5.80
N LEU A 83 -38.40 19.10 5.10
CA LEU A 83 -38.60 20.27 4.24
C LEU A 83 -38.97 19.88 2.79
N SER A 84 -40.07 19.15 2.62
CA SER A 84 -40.47 18.63 1.29
C SER A 84 -40.93 19.70 0.28
N HIS A 85 -41.26 20.91 0.75
CA HIS A 85 -41.69 22.04 -0.07
C HIS A 85 -40.57 23.08 -0.33
N LEU A 86 -39.36 22.83 0.15
CA LEU A 86 -38.25 23.77 -0.01
C LEU A 86 -37.85 23.87 -1.48
N GLN A 87 -37.83 25.08 -2.01
CA GLN A 87 -37.50 25.38 -3.40
C GLN A 87 -36.14 26.07 -3.53
N TYR A 88 -35.80 26.95 -2.58
CA TYR A 88 -34.58 27.74 -2.58
C TYR A 88 -33.80 27.47 -1.30
N LEU A 89 -32.58 26.94 -1.44
CA LEU A 89 -31.66 26.71 -0.34
C LEU A 89 -30.32 27.39 -0.64
N PHE A 90 -30.03 28.46 0.08
CA PHE A 90 -28.81 29.23 -0.07
C PHE A 90 -27.97 29.12 1.19
N ILE A 91 -26.83 28.45 1.09
CA ILE A 91 -25.87 28.29 2.17
C ILE A 91 -24.59 28.96 1.69
N GLU A 92 -24.40 30.22 2.04
CA GLU A 92 -23.36 31.07 1.44
C GLU A 92 -22.47 31.73 2.48
N ASN A 93 -21.20 31.94 2.15
CA ASN A 93 -20.24 32.64 3.03
C ASN A 93 -20.14 32.00 4.43
N ASN A 94 -20.04 30.66 4.48
CA ASN A 94 -19.74 29.92 5.72
C ASN A 94 -18.35 29.25 5.60
N ASP A 95 -17.99 28.39 6.55
CA ASP A 95 -16.69 27.70 6.56
C ASP A 95 -16.88 26.18 6.62
N ILE A 96 -17.68 25.67 5.67
CA ILE A 96 -18.12 24.27 5.68
C ILE A 96 -16.95 23.40 5.23
N GLN A 97 -16.41 22.63 6.17
CA GLN A 97 -15.26 21.75 5.89
C GLN A 97 -15.69 20.47 5.20
N ALA A 98 -16.88 19.95 5.55
CA ALA A 98 -17.42 18.73 4.97
C ALA A 98 -18.95 18.72 4.94
N LEU A 99 -19.49 18.16 3.87
CA LEU A 99 -20.90 17.77 3.75
C LEU A 99 -21.00 16.25 3.82
N SER A 100 -22.17 15.74 4.18
CA SER A 100 -22.48 14.32 4.06
C SER A 100 -23.20 14.03 2.74
N LYS A 101 -23.04 12.82 2.21
CA LYS A 101 -23.81 12.33 1.05
C LYS A 101 -25.33 12.39 1.28
N ALA A 102 -25.78 12.39 2.54
CA ALA A 102 -27.19 12.42 2.91
C ALA A 102 -27.70 13.83 3.28
N THR A 103 -26.88 14.87 3.13
CA THR A 103 -27.24 16.23 3.58
C THR A 103 -28.54 16.74 2.94
N PHE A 104 -28.72 16.56 1.62
CA PHE A 104 -29.88 17.06 0.88
C PHE A 104 -31.01 16.04 0.70
N ARG A 105 -30.97 14.93 1.45
CA ARG A 105 -31.98 13.88 1.32
C ARG A 105 -33.36 14.40 1.70
N GLY A 106 -34.34 14.16 0.83
CA GLY A 106 -35.75 14.50 1.07
C GLY A 106 -36.19 15.87 0.55
N LEU A 107 -35.28 16.66 -0.02
CA LEU A 107 -35.55 17.96 -0.64
C LEU A 107 -36.12 17.81 -2.08
N LYS A 108 -37.30 17.18 -2.19
CA LYS A 108 -37.92 16.81 -3.47
C LYS A 108 -38.36 17.98 -4.35
N SER A 109 -38.56 19.17 -3.76
CA SER A 109 -39.04 20.35 -4.47
C SER A 109 -37.94 21.37 -4.76
N LEU A 110 -36.67 21.03 -4.48
CA LEU A 110 -35.58 22.00 -4.55
C LEU A 110 -35.19 22.30 -6.00
N THR A 111 -35.26 23.57 -6.36
CA THR A 111 -34.91 24.07 -7.70
C THR A 111 -33.61 24.85 -7.70
N HIS A 112 -33.33 25.60 -6.63
CA HIS A 112 -32.12 26.43 -6.53
C HIS A 112 -31.31 26.06 -5.29
N LEU A 113 -30.05 25.68 -5.50
CA LEU A 113 -29.09 25.38 -4.45
C LEU A 113 -27.85 26.27 -4.62
N SER A 114 -27.48 27.01 -3.58
CA SER A 114 -26.20 27.71 -3.52
C SER A 114 -25.35 27.18 -2.37
N LEU A 115 -24.13 26.79 -2.70
CA LEU A 115 -23.04 26.46 -1.78
C LEU A 115 -21.85 27.39 -2.01
N ALA A 116 -22.10 28.61 -2.49
CA ALA A 116 -21.05 29.55 -2.85
C ALA A 116 -20.26 30.05 -1.61
N ASN A 117 -18.96 30.25 -1.77
CA ASN A 117 -18.07 30.82 -0.76
C ASN A 117 -18.08 30.05 0.58
N ASN A 118 -17.98 28.71 0.55
CA ASN A 118 -17.93 27.89 1.77
C ASN A 118 -16.57 27.22 2.01
N ASN A 119 -15.53 27.56 1.23
CA ASN A 119 -14.20 26.94 1.29
C ASN A 119 -14.20 25.40 1.13
N LEU A 120 -15.18 24.85 0.41
CA LEU A 120 -15.27 23.42 0.19
C LEU A 120 -14.09 22.93 -0.64
N GLN A 121 -13.35 21.96 -0.10
CA GLN A 121 -12.25 21.30 -0.82
C GLN A 121 -12.74 20.08 -1.63
N THR A 122 -13.85 19.46 -1.25
CA THR A 122 -14.42 18.30 -1.95
C THR A 122 -15.93 18.23 -1.73
N LEU A 123 -16.62 17.43 -2.55
CA LEU A 123 -18.05 17.14 -2.41
C LEU A 123 -18.25 15.63 -2.40
N PRO A 124 -19.03 15.07 -1.45
CA PRO A 124 -19.32 13.65 -1.42
C PRO A 124 -19.99 13.17 -2.71
N ARG A 125 -19.62 11.96 -3.14
CA ARG A 125 -20.29 11.29 -4.26
C ARG A 125 -21.81 11.17 -4.01
N ASP A 126 -22.57 11.33 -5.08
CA ASP A 126 -24.04 11.27 -5.10
C ASP A 126 -24.75 12.37 -4.28
N LEU A 127 -24.05 13.44 -3.87
CA LEU A 127 -24.63 14.51 -3.06
C LEU A 127 -25.90 15.13 -3.69
N PHE A 128 -25.94 15.26 -5.01
CA PHE A 128 -27.06 15.85 -5.77
C PHE A 128 -28.08 14.82 -6.26
N LYS A 129 -27.83 13.53 -6.06
CA LYS A 129 -28.73 12.45 -6.50
C LYS A 129 -30.18 12.58 -6.00
N PRO A 130 -30.46 13.09 -4.78
CA PRO A 130 -31.84 13.27 -4.33
C PRO A 130 -32.60 14.46 -4.95
N LEU A 131 -31.93 15.29 -5.77
CA LEU A 131 -32.43 16.59 -6.24
C LEU A 131 -32.91 16.51 -7.70
N ASP A 132 -34.02 15.81 -7.94
CA ASP A 132 -34.49 15.45 -9.28
C ASP A 132 -34.88 16.65 -10.18
N ILE A 133 -35.24 17.79 -9.59
CA ILE A 133 -35.74 18.98 -10.31
C ILE A 133 -34.85 20.22 -10.15
N LEU A 134 -33.57 20.02 -9.80
CA LEU A 134 -32.62 21.11 -9.60
C LEU A 134 -32.36 21.87 -10.91
N SER A 135 -32.73 23.16 -10.95
CA SER A 135 -32.54 24.05 -12.09
C SER A 135 -31.23 24.83 -12.00
N ASP A 136 -30.82 25.24 -10.79
CA ASP A 136 -29.68 26.13 -10.59
C ASP A 136 -28.81 25.67 -9.42
N LEU A 137 -27.50 25.58 -9.66
CA LEU A 137 -26.49 25.23 -8.67
C LEU A 137 -25.33 26.22 -8.70
N ASP A 138 -25.04 26.87 -7.57
CA ASP A 138 -23.86 27.72 -7.43
C ASP A 138 -22.82 27.07 -6.50
N LEU A 139 -21.60 26.86 -7.02
CA LEU A 139 -20.44 26.34 -6.30
C LEU A 139 -19.24 27.30 -6.32
N ARG A 140 -19.42 28.55 -6.78
CA ARG A 140 -18.32 29.52 -6.90
C ARG A 140 -17.70 29.86 -5.55
N GLY A 141 -16.44 30.28 -5.55
CA GLY A 141 -15.73 30.69 -4.33
C GLY A 141 -15.38 29.54 -3.38
N ASN A 142 -15.40 28.30 -3.86
CA ASN A 142 -14.88 27.14 -3.13
C ASN A 142 -13.46 26.79 -3.61
N THR A 143 -12.72 26.03 -2.81
CA THR A 143 -11.31 25.67 -3.03
C THR A 143 -11.17 24.20 -3.43
N LEU A 144 -11.94 23.77 -4.44
CA LEU A 144 -12.08 22.36 -4.80
C LEU A 144 -10.74 21.74 -5.26
N ALA A 145 -10.39 20.61 -4.65
CA ALA A 145 -9.30 19.75 -5.06
C ALA A 145 -9.79 18.80 -6.16
N CYS A 146 -9.26 18.97 -7.37
CA CYS A 146 -9.57 18.17 -8.54
C CYS A 146 -8.77 16.87 -8.57
N ASP A 147 -8.97 16.07 -7.53
CA ASP A 147 -8.53 14.69 -7.45
C ASP A 147 -9.69 13.72 -7.80
N CYS A 148 -9.48 12.43 -7.56
CA CYS A 148 -10.48 11.41 -7.86
C CYS A 148 -11.82 11.59 -7.15
N LYS A 149 -11.86 12.25 -5.99
CA LYS A 149 -13.11 12.47 -5.24
C LYS A 149 -14.05 13.43 -5.95
N ILE A 150 -13.55 14.26 -6.88
CA ILE A 150 -14.38 15.19 -7.67
C ILE A 150 -14.75 14.61 -9.03
N LYS A 151 -14.23 13.43 -9.41
CA LYS A 151 -14.49 12.84 -10.74
C LYS A 151 -15.98 12.71 -11.02
N TRP A 152 -16.77 12.26 -10.05
CA TRP A 152 -18.23 12.16 -10.18
C TRP A 152 -18.90 13.51 -10.48
N LEU A 153 -18.35 14.62 -9.99
CA LEU A 153 -18.89 15.96 -10.25
C LEU A 153 -18.62 16.37 -11.70
N VAL A 154 -17.45 16.03 -12.25
CA VAL A 154 -17.15 16.24 -13.68
C VAL A 154 -18.17 15.46 -14.52
N GLU A 155 -18.39 14.18 -14.23
CA GLU A 155 -19.39 13.33 -14.90
C GLU A 155 -20.82 13.89 -14.78
N TRP A 156 -21.18 14.41 -13.60
CA TRP A 156 -22.48 15.01 -13.36
C TRP A 156 -22.64 16.32 -14.14
N LEU A 157 -21.61 17.18 -14.20
CA LEU A 157 -21.63 18.44 -14.94
C LEU A 157 -21.71 18.26 -16.46
N GLU A 158 -21.22 17.14 -17.00
CA GLU A 158 -21.35 16.79 -18.42
C GLU A 158 -22.79 16.41 -18.80
N SER A 159 -23.52 15.77 -17.88
CA SER A 159 -24.83 15.15 -18.16
C SER A 159 -26.03 15.91 -17.60
N THR A 160 -25.83 16.83 -16.65
CA THR A 160 -26.91 17.57 -16.00
C THR A 160 -27.50 18.67 -16.89
N ASN A 161 -28.80 18.91 -16.72
CA ASN A 161 -29.51 20.07 -17.29
C ASN A 161 -29.51 21.29 -16.34
N THR A 162 -28.96 21.14 -15.13
CA THR A 162 -28.85 22.23 -14.15
C THR A 162 -27.88 23.31 -14.63
N THR A 163 -28.26 24.57 -14.50
CA THR A 163 -27.40 25.72 -14.77
C THR A 163 -26.35 25.83 -13.67
N VAL A 164 -25.07 25.70 -14.04
CA VAL A 164 -23.93 25.83 -13.12
C VAL A 164 -22.95 26.88 -13.64
N PRO A 165 -22.64 27.94 -12.87
CA PRO A 165 -21.59 28.89 -13.22
C PRO A 165 -20.21 28.23 -13.39
N ALA A 166 -19.24 28.95 -13.95
CA ALA A 166 -17.88 28.42 -14.05
C ALA A 166 -17.25 28.23 -12.66
N VAL A 167 -16.80 26.99 -12.39
CA VAL A 167 -16.10 26.59 -11.18
C VAL A 167 -14.71 26.09 -11.57
N PHE A 168 -13.71 26.43 -10.77
CA PHE A 168 -12.30 26.17 -11.07
C PHE A 168 -11.66 25.31 -9.98
N CYS A 169 -10.65 24.54 -10.38
CA CYS A 169 -9.84 23.75 -9.47
C CYS A 169 -8.83 24.64 -8.73
N SER A 170 -8.66 24.40 -7.44
CA SER A 170 -7.60 25.03 -6.63
C SER A 170 -6.36 24.16 -6.48
N SER A 171 -6.46 22.86 -6.73
CA SER A 171 -5.38 21.87 -6.64
C SER A 171 -5.81 20.57 -7.35
N PRO A 172 -4.93 19.57 -7.54
CA PRO A 172 -3.46 19.65 -7.51
C PRO A 172 -2.91 20.56 -8.63
N GLY A 173 -1.63 20.95 -8.56
CA GLY A 173 -1.04 21.96 -9.44
C GLY A 173 -1.16 21.69 -10.95
N GLN A 174 -1.35 20.44 -11.37
CA GLN A 174 -1.64 20.09 -12.77
C GLN A 174 -3.01 20.58 -13.27
N PHE A 175 -3.99 20.73 -12.37
CA PHE A 175 -5.36 21.15 -12.67
C PHE A 175 -5.68 22.55 -12.12
N GLU A 176 -4.78 23.16 -11.34
CA GLU A 176 -5.00 24.47 -10.73
C GLU A 176 -5.38 25.54 -11.78
N GLY A 177 -6.47 26.27 -11.52
CA GLY A 177 -7.03 27.28 -12.42
C GLY A 177 -7.82 26.73 -13.61
N GLN A 178 -7.85 25.42 -13.83
CA GLN A 178 -8.69 24.81 -14.88
C GLN A 178 -10.16 24.76 -14.46
N ARG A 179 -11.05 24.88 -15.44
CA ARG A 179 -12.49 24.78 -15.21
C ARG A 179 -12.88 23.30 -15.07
N ILE A 180 -13.65 22.98 -14.01
CA ILE A 180 -14.00 21.58 -13.68
C ILE A 180 -14.74 20.87 -14.83
N ARG A 181 -15.63 21.58 -15.53
CA ARG A 181 -16.40 21.03 -16.66
C ARG A 181 -15.54 20.69 -17.88
N ASP A 182 -14.35 21.27 -17.99
CA ASP A 182 -13.47 21.11 -19.16
C ASP A 182 -12.40 20.02 -18.93
N LEU A 183 -12.39 19.40 -17.74
CA LEU A 183 -11.48 18.30 -17.40
C LEU A 183 -11.92 17.01 -18.08
N ALA A 184 -10.97 16.27 -18.67
CA ALA A 184 -11.28 14.97 -19.23
C ALA A 184 -11.34 13.90 -18.12
N LEU A 185 -12.37 13.05 -18.13
CA LEU A 185 -12.51 11.94 -17.18
C LEU A 185 -11.32 10.96 -17.21
N GLY A 186 -10.60 10.89 -18.34
CA GLY A 186 -9.41 10.07 -18.51
C GLY A 186 -8.15 10.60 -17.80
N ASP A 187 -8.13 11.89 -17.45
CA ASP A 187 -6.98 12.51 -16.76
C ASP A 187 -6.95 12.14 -15.27
N PHE A 188 -8.06 11.64 -14.74
CA PHE A 188 -8.18 11.17 -13.37
C PHE A 188 -7.71 9.71 -13.22
N GLN A 189 -6.49 9.52 -12.72
CA GLN A 189 -5.96 8.18 -12.40
C GLN A 189 -6.51 7.65 -11.06
N CYS A 190 -7.76 7.20 -11.03
CA CYS A 190 -8.45 6.81 -9.79
C CYS A 190 -8.29 5.36 -9.37
N ILE A 191 -7.71 4.54 -10.22
CA ILE A 191 -7.45 3.13 -9.92
C ILE A 191 -6.04 3.03 -9.31
N THR A 192 -5.99 3.06 -7.98
CA THR A 192 -4.79 2.74 -7.23
C THR A 192 -4.81 1.28 -6.78
N THR A 193 -3.82 0.90 -5.99
CA THR A 193 -3.75 -0.40 -5.34
C THR A 193 -3.49 -0.20 -3.85
N ASP A 194 -3.63 -1.26 -3.07
CA ASP A 194 -3.30 -1.27 -1.65
C ASP A 194 -2.82 -2.66 -1.21
N PHE A 195 -2.00 -2.74 -0.16
CA PHE A 195 -1.67 -3.99 0.52
C PHE A 195 -2.45 -4.09 1.83
N VAL A 196 -3.49 -4.92 1.83
CA VAL A 196 -4.37 -5.12 3.00
C VAL A 196 -4.01 -6.41 3.73
N MET A 197 -4.16 -6.45 5.06
CA MET A 197 -3.88 -7.65 5.84
C MET A 197 -4.79 -8.80 5.39
N HIS A 198 -4.20 -9.92 4.98
CA HIS A 198 -4.91 -11.10 4.49
C HIS A 198 -4.93 -12.24 5.52
N GLN A 199 -3.75 -12.55 6.07
CA GLN A 199 -3.59 -13.63 7.04
C GLN A 199 -2.46 -13.28 8.02
N VAL A 200 -2.66 -13.63 9.28
CA VAL A 200 -1.62 -13.59 10.32
C VAL A 200 -1.18 -15.02 10.59
N LEU A 201 0.12 -15.29 10.42
CA LEU A 201 0.74 -16.56 10.75
C LEU A 201 1.30 -16.46 12.18
N PRO A 202 0.81 -17.26 13.16
CA PRO A 202 1.06 -17.05 14.59
C PRO A 202 2.45 -17.55 15.02
N PHE A 203 3.49 -17.16 14.30
CA PHE A 203 4.87 -17.54 14.55
C PHE A 203 5.85 -16.54 13.94
N GLN A 204 7.07 -16.57 14.46
CA GLN A 204 8.22 -15.80 13.96
C GLN A 204 8.92 -16.56 12.82
N ALA A 205 9.50 -15.84 11.87
CA ALA A 205 10.33 -16.39 10.81
C ALA A 205 11.42 -15.38 10.40
N VAL A 206 12.55 -15.90 9.89
CA VAL A 206 13.69 -15.07 9.46
C VAL A 206 13.90 -15.07 7.95
N SER A 207 13.36 -16.05 7.25
CA SER A 207 13.36 -16.11 5.79
C SER A 207 12.08 -16.75 5.30
N ALA A 208 11.72 -16.44 4.05
CA ALA A 208 10.58 -17.04 3.39
C ALA A 208 10.90 -17.22 1.91
N GLU A 209 10.54 -18.36 1.34
CA GLU A 209 10.80 -18.69 -0.07
C GLU A 209 9.54 -19.33 -0.67
N PRO A 210 8.76 -18.60 -1.48
CA PRO A 210 7.66 -19.20 -2.23
C PRO A 210 8.20 -20.08 -3.37
N PHE A 211 7.55 -21.21 -3.62
CA PHE A 211 7.92 -22.11 -4.71
C PHE A 211 6.72 -22.89 -5.22
N THR A 212 6.82 -23.37 -6.45
CA THR A 212 5.80 -24.24 -7.07
C THR A 212 6.36 -25.63 -7.24
N TYR A 213 5.62 -26.63 -6.79
CA TYR A 213 5.98 -28.04 -6.96
C TYR A 213 4.72 -28.84 -7.29
N ALA A 214 4.79 -29.72 -8.29
CA ALA A 214 3.63 -30.50 -8.76
C ALA A 214 2.37 -29.65 -9.03
N SER A 215 2.55 -28.44 -9.60
CA SER A 215 1.50 -27.44 -9.87
C SER A 215 0.83 -26.81 -8.65
N ASP A 216 1.26 -27.16 -7.43
CA ASP A 216 0.80 -26.55 -6.20
C ASP A 216 1.79 -25.47 -5.72
N LEU A 217 1.23 -24.45 -5.06
CA LEU A 217 1.99 -23.35 -4.48
C LEU A 217 2.32 -23.64 -3.00
N TYR A 218 3.58 -23.46 -2.66
CA TYR A 218 4.12 -23.65 -1.33
C TYR A 218 4.97 -22.46 -0.88
N VAL A 219 5.21 -22.40 0.42
CA VAL A 219 6.13 -21.43 1.03
C VAL A 219 6.98 -22.15 2.07
N ALA A 220 8.30 -22.06 1.92
CA ALA A 220 9.26 -22.51 2.94
C ALA A 220 9.62 -21.34 3.88
N LEU A 221 9.57 -21.55 5.19
CA LEU A 221 9.85 -20.54 6.22
C LEU A 221 10.86 -21.08 7.24
N ALA A 222 11.96 -20.37 7.46
CA ALA A 222 12.90 -20.71 8.54
C ALA A 222 12.44 -20.10 9.87
N GLN A 223 12.25 -20.94 10.88
CA GLN A 223 11.74 -20.56 12.20
C GLN A 223 12.76 -20.93 13.30
N PRO A 224 13.69 -20.01 13.65
CA PRO A 224 14.73 -20.28 14.63
C PRO A 224 14.14 -20.67 16.00
N SER A 225 13.13 -19.92 16.46
CA SER A 225 12.46 -20.12 17.76
C SER A 225 11.70 -21.45 17.83
N ALA A 226 11.18 -21.93 16.70
CA ALA A 226 10.48 -23.21 16.60
C ALA A 226 11.42 -24.37 16.24
N SER A 227 12.72 -24.11 16.05
CA SER A 227 13.72 -25.09 15.59
C SER A 227 13.26 -25.91 14.39
N SER A 228 12.63 -25.25 13.42
CA SER A 228 12.12 -25.92 12.23
C SER A 228 12.16 -25.05 10.98
N CYS A 229 12.13 -25.74 9.86
CA CYS A 229 11.77 -25.18 8.58
C CYS A 229 10.34 -25.60 8.26
N SER A 230 9.40 -24.67 8.33
CA SER A 230 7.99 -24.94 8.08
C SER A 230 7.68 -24.79 6.59
N ILE A 231 7.06 -25.81 6.01
CA ILE A 231 6.53 -25.78 4.64
C ILE A 231 5.02 -25.59 4.73
N LEU A 232 4.53 -24.51 4.16
CA LEU A 232 3.12 -24.22 4.03
C LEU A 232 2.66 -24.50 2.60
N LYS A 233 1.40 -24.93 2.44
CA LYS A 233 0.72 -25.11 1.16
C LYS A 233 -0.43 -24.10 1.05
N TRP A 234 -0.64 -23.55 -0.16
CA TRP A 234 -1.79 -22.72 -0.45
C TRP A 234 -3.06 -23.56 -0.61
N ASP A 235 -4.08 -23.26 0.19
CA ASP A 235 -5.42 -23.82 0.06
C ASP A 235 -6.25 -22.95 -0.89
N TYR A 236 -6.52 -23.44 -2.10
CA TYR A 236 -7.27 -22.72 -3.12
C TYR A 236 -8.76 -22.53 -2.80
N VAL A 237 -9.31 -23.28 -1.84
CA VAL A 237 -10.72 -23.18 -1.44
C VAL A 237 -10.87 -22.09 -0.38
N GLU A 238 -10.06 -22.16 0.68
CA GLU A 238 -10.10 -21.17 1.77
C GLU A 238 -9.30 -19.91 1.46
N ARG A 239 -8.45 -19.94 0.43
CA ARG A 239 -7.51 -18.88 0.06
C ARG A 239 -6.58 -18.51 1.21
N LYS A 240 -5.96 -19.52 1.83
CA LYS A 240 -5.05 -19.36 2.98
C LYS A 240 -3.85 -20.28 2.88
N LEU A 241 -2.73 -19.86 3.49
CA LEU A 241 -1.59 -20.74 3.71
C LEU A 241 -1.86 -21.66 4.91
N ARG A 242 -1.67 -22.96 4.72
CA ARG A 242 -1.84 -24.02 5.72
C ARG A 242 -0.55 -24.81 5.92
N ASP A 243 -0.33 -25.33 7.12
CA ASP A 243 0.78 -26.24 7.39
C ASP A 243 0.72 -27.46 6.46
N PHE A 244 1.85 -27.81 5.86
CA PHE A 244 2.01 -28.99 4.99
C PHE A 244 3.00 -29.98 5.59
N ASP A 245 4.25 -29.57 5.82
CA ASP A 245 5.27 -30.40 6.48
C ASP A 245 6.23 -29.50 7.28
N ARG A 246 6.99 -30.08 8.20
CA ARG A 246 7.99 -29.38 9.00
C ARG A 246 9.28 -30.19 9.07
N ILE A 247 10.36 -29.59 8.57
CA ILE A 247 11.70 -30.17 8.64
C ILE A 247 12.36 -29.72 9.95
N PRO A 248 12.81 -30.65 10.83
CA PRO A 248 13.54 -30.28 12.03
C PRO A 248 14.85 -29.56 11.70
N ALA A 249 15.06 -28.38 12.27
CA ALA A 249 16.19 -27.52 11.96
C ALA A 249 16.52 -26.59 13.13
N HIS A 250 17.41 -27.03 14.01
CA HIS A 250 17.86 -26.23 15.15
C HIS A 250 18.53 -24.94 14.69
N SER A 251 17.97 -23.79 15.09
CA SER A 251 18.47 -22.48 14.69
C SER A 251 18.55 -22.29 13.16
N ALA A 252 17.47 -22.69 12.47
CA ALA A 252 17.31 -22.46 11.03
C ALA A 252 17.43 -20.96 10.68
N VAL A 253 18.23 -20.65 9.67
CA VAL A 253 18.41 -19.29 9.14
C VAL A 253 17.75 -19.16 7.77
N HIS A 254 17.92 -20.15 6.92
CA HIS A 254 17.33 -20.15 5.58
C HIS A 254 16.89 -21.54 5.15
N CYS A 255 15.73 -21.58 4.50
CA CYS A 255 15.20 -22.73 3.83
C CYS A 255 15.03 -22.42 2.34
N LYS A 256 15.95 -22.90 1.51
CA LYS A 256 15.89 -22.65 0.07
C LYS A 256 15.32 -23.88 -0.66
N PRO A 257 14.08 -23.83 -1.16
CA PRO A 257 13.54 -24.88 -2.00
C PRO A 257 14.21 -24.85 -3.39
N ILE A 258 14.50 -26.02 -3.94
CA ILE A 258 15.05 -26.19 -5.29
C ILE A 258 14.26 -27.30 -5.97
N VAL A 259 13.56 -26.97 -7.05
CA VAL A 259 12.83 -27.94 -7.87
C VAL A 259 13.65 -28.24 -9.12
N ALA A 260 14.30 -29.40 -9.11
CA ALA A 260 15.22 -29.83 -10.14
C ALA A 260 14.87 -31.23 -10.61
N GLN A 261 14.76 -31.43 -11.93
CA GLN A 261 14.48 -32.75 -12.52
C GLN A 261 13.23 -33.42 -11.90
N GLU A 262 12.15 -32.65 -11.72
CA GLU A 262 10.89 -33.07 -11.08
C GLU A 262 11.00 -33.50 -9.60
N GLN A 263 12.18 -33.35 -9.00
CA GLN A 263 12.39 -33.59 -7.58
C GLN A 263 12.43 -32.28 -6.81
N LEU A 264 11.87 -32.31 -5.59
CA LEU A 264 11.89 -31.18 -4.66
C LEU A 264 12.97 -31.41 -3.62
N TYR A 265 13.91 -30.47 -3.56
CA TYR A 265 14.94 -30.38 -2.53
C TYR A 265 14.70 -29.16 -1.65
N VAL A 266 15.12 -29.23 -0.40
CA VAL A 266 15.20 -28.07 0.49
C VAL A 266 16.58 -28.04 1.13
N VAL A 267 17.33 -26.97 0.85
CA VAL A 267 18.60 -26.70 1.52
C VAL A 267 18.29 -25.95 2.81
N VAL A 268 18.69 -26.52 3.93
CA VAL A 268 18.42 -26.00 5.28
C VAL A 268 19.73 -25.51 5.89
N ALA A 269 19.89 -24.19 5.98
CA ALA A 269 21.00 -23.54 6.67
C ALA A 269 20.72 -23.39 8.16
N GLN A 270 21.67 -23.82 8.99
CA GLN A 270 21.59 -23.75 10.44
C GLN A 270 22.86 -23.17 11.06
N LEU A 271 22.71 -22.37 12.12
CA LEU A 271 23.86 -21.87 12.89
C LEU A 271 24.47 -22.93 13.81
N PHE A 272 23.67 -23.91 14.22
CA PHE A 272 24.09 -24.96 15.14
C PHE A 272 23.71 -26.34 14.59
N GLY A 273 24.58 -27.32 14.83
CA GLY A 273 24.35 -28.70 14.41
C GLY A 273 24.67 -28.99 12.95
N GLY A 274 25.15 -28.02 12.15
CA GLY A 274 25.45 -28.22 10.73
C GLY A 274 24.24 -28.00 9.82
N SER A 275 24.50 -27.77 8.54
CA SER A 275 23.46 -27.55 7.52
C SER A 275 23.23 -28.82 6.69
N TYR A 276 22.04 -28.97 6.13
CA TYR A 276 21.61 -30.23 5.51
C TYR A 276 20.80 -30.01 4.25
N ILE A 277 20.72 -31.05 3.42
CA ILE A 277 19.86 -31.10 2.24
C ILE A 277 18.82 -32.18 2.45
N TYR A 278 17.56 -31.79 2.30
CA TYR A 278 16.41 -32.68 2.35
C TYR A 278 15.82 -32.85 0.94
N ARG A 279 15.20 -34.00 0.69
CA ARG A 279 14.45 -34.30 -0.53
C ARG A 279 13.04 -34.72 -0.16
N TRP A 280 12.05 -34.24 -0.91
CA TRP A 280 10.68 -34.74 -0.80
C TRP A 280 10.61 -36.17 -1.34
N ASP A 281 10.11 -37.09 -0.54
CA ASP A 281 9.88 -38.47 -0.95
C ASP A 281 8.38 -38.74 -1.04
N THR A 282 7.90 -38.97 -2.26
CA THR A 282 6.47 -39.20 -2.55
C THR A 282 5.97 -40.57 -2.11
N ALA A 283 6.85 -41.51 -1.76
CA ALA A 283 6.42 -42.83 -1.27
C ALA A 283 6.07 -42.79 0.22
N VAL A 284 6.67 -41.87 0.98
CA VAL A 284 6.43 -41.69 2.42
C VAL A 284 5.79 -40.35 2.77
N ASP A 285 5.51 -39.52 1.76
CA ASP A 285 4.97 -38.16 1.88
C ASP A 285 5.69 -37.33 2.94
N LYS A 286 7.03 -37.31 2.87
CA LYS A 286 7.84 -36.59 3.85
C LYS A 286 9.17 -36.13 3.27
N PHE A 287 9.72 -35.06 3.82
CA PHE A 287 11.12 -34.70 3.62
C PHE A 287 12.08 -35.67 4.32
N ILE A 288 12.96 -36.28 3.54
CA ILE A 288 14.05 -37.12 4.04
C ILE A 288 15.38 -36.39 3.91
N LYS A 289 16.22 -36.48 4.94
CA LYS A 289 17.59 -35.96 4.88
C LYS A 289 18.41 -36.84 3.95
N ILE A 290 19.01 -36.25 2.92
CA ILE A 290 19.82 -36.99 1.94
C ILE A 290 21.31 -36.65 2.01
N GLN A 291 21.68 -35.47 2.53
CA GLN A 291 23.07 -35.02 2.50
C GLN A 291 23.41 -34.06 3.65
N ASP A 292 24.63 -34.20 4.16
CA ASP A 292 25.29 -33.26 5.06
C ASP A 292 26.08 -32.21 4.29
N ILE A 293 25.99 -30.95 4.72
CA ILE A 293 26.86 -29.87 4.24
C ILE A 293 28.07 -29.79 5.16
N ASP A 294 29.27 -29.78 4.57
CA ASP A 294 30.54 -29.75 5.29
C ASP A 294 30.64 -28.55 6.24
N SER A 295 30.58 -28.85 7.54
CA SER A 295 30.60 -27.87 8.63
C SER A 295 31.96 -27.21 8.84
N GLN A 296 33.02 -27.75 8.22
CA GLN A 296 34.32 -27.07 8.21
C GLN A 296 34.34 -25.89 7.24
N LYS A 297 33.59 -25.99 6.14
CA LYS A 297 33.45 -24.95 5.11
C LYS A 297 32.35 -23.95 5.44
N ILE A 298 31.19 -24.44 5.84
CA ILE A 298 30.02 -23.62 6.20
C ILE A 298 29.80 -23.71 7.72
N ARG A 299 30.07 -22.62 8.40
CA ARG A 299 30.02 -22.48 9.87
C ARG A 299 28.90 -21.57 10.34
N LYS A 300 28.73 -20.40 9.70
CA LYS A 300 27.69 -19.43 10.08
C LYS A 300 26.94 -18.96 8.83
N PRO A 301 26.13 -19.85 8.23
CA PRO A 301 25.36 -19.50 7.04
C PRO A 301 24.37 -18.38 7.37
N ASN A 302 24.23 -17.41 6.47
CA ASN A 302 23.32 -16.28 6.63
C ASN A 302 22.26 -16.17 5.53
N ASP A 303 22.63 -16.55 4.30
CA ASP A 303 21.76 -16.47 3.13
C ASP A 303 22.07 -17.63 2.15
N ILE A 304 21.07 -18.01 1.35
CA ILE A 304 21.17 -19.02 0.32
C ILE A 304 20.50 -18.50 -0.96
N GLU A 305 21.24 -18.53 -2.06
CA GLU A 305 20.71 -18.24 -3.39
C GLU A 305 20.84 -19.45 -4.31
N ALA A 306 19.81 -19.70 -5.13
CA ALA A 306 19.74 -20.86 -6.00
C ALA A 306 19.41 -20.43 -7.42
N PHE A 307 20.16 -20.94 -8.39
CA PHE A 307 20.10 -20.48 -9.77
C PHE A 307 20.56 -21.56 -10.74
N GLN A 308 20.32 -21.33 -12.03
CA GLN A 308 20.80 -22.18 -13.11
C GLN A 308 21.83 -21.47 -13.97
N ILE A 309 22.84 -22.19 -14.42
CA ILE A 309 23.79 -21.75 -15.44
C ILE A 309 23.93 -22.87 -16.46
N GLU A 310 23.65 -22.58 -17.73
CA GLU A 310 23.80 -23.56 -18.82
C GLU A 310 23.04 -24.88 -18.58
N GLY A 311 21.89 -24.82 -17.88
CA GLY A 311 21.03 -25.96 -17.55
C GLY A 311 21.42 -26.73 -16.27
N ASP A 312 22.59 -26.45 -15.70
CA ASP A 312 23.03 -27.02 -14.43
C ASP A 312 22.47 -26.21 -13.25
N TRP A 313 21.98 -26.91 -12.23
CA TRP A 313 21.51 -26.29 -10.99
C TRP A 313 22.67 -26.04 -10.03
N TYR A 314 22.67 -24.84 -9.45
CA TYR A 314 23.60 -24.42 -8.43
C TYR A 314 22.86 -23.80 -7.25
N PHE A 315 23.46 -23.88 -6.07
CA PHE A 315 23.14 -22.95 -4.98
C PHE A 315 24.43 -22.48 -4.31
N VAL A 316 24.38 -21.31 -3.71
CA VAL A 316 25.47 -20.71 -2.95
C VAL A 316 24.98 -20.39 -1.55
N ILE A 317 25.83 -20.66 -0.55
CA ILE A 317 25.57 -20.31 0.84
C ILE A 317 26.55 -19.21 1.25
N ALA A 318 26.03 -18.04 1.63
CA ALA A 318 26.83 -16.96 2.20
C ALA A 318 27.21 -17.32 3.65
N ASP A 319 28.50 -17.25 3.99
CA ASP A 319 28.99 -17.51 5.35
C ASP A 319 29.48 -16.23 6.04
N SER A 320 28.87 -15.92 7.17
CA SER A 320 29.15 -14.71 7.96
C SER A 320 30.35 -14.87 8.91
N SER A 321 31.02 -16.02 8.92
CA SER A 321 32.21 -16.29 9.73
C SER A 321 33.49 -16.20 8.90
N LYS A 322 34.56 -15.67 9.52
CA LYS A 322 35.87 -15.59 8.87
C LYS A 322 36.51 -16.96 8.59
N ALA A 323 36.15 -17.98 9.37
CA ALA A 323 36.72 -19.32 9.27
C ALA A 323 35.96 -20.21 8.29
N GLY A 324 34.71 -19.87 7.99
CA GLY A 324 33.97 -20.43 6.87
C GLY A 324 34.29 -19.67 5.58
N SER A 325 33.77 -20.18 4.48
CA SER A 325 33.84 -19.51 3.17
C SER A 325 32.53 -19.66 2.44
N THR A 326 32.04 -18.58 1.84
CA THR A 326 30.88 -18.63 0.94
C THR A 326 31.12 -19.67 -0.13
N SER A 327 30.26 -20.68 -0.21
CA SER A 327 30.53 -21.87 -1.02
C SER A 327 29.42 -22.13 -2.01
N LEU A 328 29.82 -22.33 -3.26
CA LEU A 328 28.98 -22.74 -4.38
C LEU A 328 28.91 -24.26 -4.45
N TYR A 329 27.71 -24.80 -4.62
CA TYR A 329 27.43 -26.21 -4.79
C TYR A 329 26.72 -26.43 -6.13
N ARG A 330 27.02 -27.55 -6.79
CA ARG A 330 26.43 -27.95 -8.07
C ARG A 330 25.66 -29.25 -7.89
N LEU A 331 24.47 -29.32 -8.50
CA LEU A 331 23.69 -30.55 -8.58
C LEU A 331 24.39 -31.54 -9.51
N ASN A 332 24.66 -32.74 -8.98
CA ASN A 332 25.03 -33.93 -9.75
C ASN A 332 23.93 -34.99 -9.59
N GLN A 333 24.14 -36.21 -10.13
CA GLN A 333 23.12 -37.27 -10.17
C GLN A 333 22.48 -37.60 -8.80
N ASN A 334 23.24 -37.52 -7.70
CA ASN A 334 22.82 -38.02 -6.38
C ASN A 334 22.72 -36.93 -5.29
N GLY A 335 22.95 -35.66 -5.62
CA GLY A 335 22.99 -34.58 -4.63
C GLY A 335 23.83 -33.38 -5.06
N PHE A 336 24.06 -32.46 -4.13
CA PHE A 336 24.77 -31.21 -4.41
C PHE A 336 26.19 -31.24 -3.84
N TYR A 337 27.20 -31.02 -4.68
CA TYR A 337 28.59 -31.13 -4.27
C TYR A 337 29.31 -29.79 -4.39
N SER A 338 30.27 -29.55 -3.49
CA SER A 338 31.07 -28.34 -3.48
C SER A 338 31.76 -28.14 -4.82
N HIS A 339 31.54 -26.97 -5.43
CA HIS A 339 32.03 -26.61 -6.75
C HIS A 339 33.10 -25.52 -6.67
N GLN A 340 32.91 -24.51 -5.81
CA GLN A 340 33.85 -23.42 -5.63
C GLN A 340 33.68 -22.76 -4.26
N ALA A 341 34.79 -22.38 -3.62
CA ALA A 341 34.79 -21.48 -2.46
C ALA A 341 35.07 -20.05 -2.93
N LEU A 342 34.35 -19.10 -2.36
CA LEU A 342 34.39 -17.67 -2.70
C LEU A 342 34.73 -16.87 -1.45
N HIS A 343 35.40 -15.73 -1.66
CA HIS A 343 35.51 -14.66 -0.67
C HIS A 343 36.05 -15.06 0.72
N ALA A 344 37.09 -15.92 0.73
CA ALA A 344 37.70 -16.41 1.97
C ALA A 344 38.09 -15.28 2.94
N TRP A 345 37.95 -15.53 4.25
CA TRP A 345 38.26 -14.61 5.37
C TRP A 345 37.35 -13.37 5.52
N HIS A 346 36.23 -13.33 4.81
CA HIS A 346 35.23 -12.26 4.92
C HIS A 346 34.01 -12.71 5.75
N ARG A 347 33.07 -11.80 5.96
CA ARG A 347 31.85 -12.05 6.75
C ARG A 347 30.66 -11.75 5.87
N ASP A 348 30.39 -12.66 4.96
CA ASP A 348 29.39 -12.50 3.91
C ASP A 348 27.99 -12.57 4.53
N THR A 349 27.16 -11.60 4.18
CA THR A 349 25.81 -11.45 4.74
C THR A 349 24.73 -11.88 3.77
N ASP A 350 24.91 -11.68 2.47
CA ASP A 350 23.93 -11.99 1.44
C ASP A 350 24.64 -12.24 0.11
N VAL A 351 24.01 -13.05 -0.73
CA VAL A 351 24.51 -13.36 -2.05
C VAL A 351 23.38 -13.25 -3.06
N GLU A 352 23.61 -12.50 -4.13
CA GLU A 352 22.61 -12.25 -5.16
C GLU A 352 23.12 -12.72 -6.51
N TYR A 353 22.35 -13.60 -7.14
CA TYR A 353 22.57 -13.99 -8.53
C TYR A 353 21.93 -12.99 -9.47
N VAL A 354 22.70 -12.48 -10.42
CA VAL A 354 22.22 -11.57 -11.46
C VAL A 354 22.77 -11.98 -12.82
N GLU A 355 22.00 -11.72 -13.87
CA GLU A 355 22.46 -11.90 -15.24
C GLU A 355 22.37 -10.56 -15.97
N ASN A 356 23.52 -9.88 -16.15
CA ASN A 356 23.60 -8.64 -16.92
C ASN A 356 24.31 -8.90 -18.24
N ASP A 357 23.71 -8.43 -19.34
CA ASP A 357 24.25 -8.59 -20.70
C ASP A 357 24.55 -10.05 -21.09
N GLY A 358 23.69 -10.98 -20.65
CA GLY A 358 23.84 -12.42 -20.91
C GLY A 358 25.00 -13.09 -20.16
N LYS A 359 25.59 -12.39 -19.17
CA LYS A 359 26.69 -12.90 -18.34
C LYS A 359 26.19 -13.14 -16.92
N PRO A 360 26.24 -14.39 -16.43
CA PRO A 360 25.95 -14.70 -15.03
C PRO A 360 26.97 -14.06 -14.10
N ARG A 361 26.48 -13.45 -13.01
CA ARG A 361 27.29 -12.84 -11.95
C ARG A 361 26.73 -13.19 -10.58
N LEU A 362 27.62 -13.22 -9.60
CA LEU A 362 27.28 -13.21 -8.19
C LEU A 362 27.73 -11.89 -7.57
N ILE A 363 26.85 -11.31 -6.79
CA ILE A 363 27.15 -10.13 -5.97
C ILE A 363 27.10 -10.58 -4.52
N ILE A 364 28.19 -10.39 -3.79
CA ILE A 364 28.30 -10.81 -2.39
C ILE A 364 28.45 -9.57 -1.54
N SER A 365 27.55 -9.37 -0.58
CA SER A 365 27.70 -8.33 0.44
C SER A 365 28.34 -8.90 1.68
N SER A 366 29.10 -8.06 2.39
CA SER A 366 29.83 -8.47 3.59
C SER A 366 30.00 -7.29 4.54
N SER A 367 30.18 -7.62 5.82
CA SER A 367 30.54 -6.62 6.84
C SER A 367 31.82 -5.87 6.44
N SER A 368 31.79 -4.55 6.63
CA SER A 368 32.94 -3.63 6.55
C SER A 368 33.64 -3.53 5.19
N GLN A 369 32.94 -3.89 4.10
CA GLN A 369 33.42 -3.73 2.73
C GLN A 369 32.26 -3.44 1.76
N ALA A 370 32.60 -3.02 0.54
CA ALA A 370 31.64 -2.87 -0.53
C ALA A 370 31.21 -4.24 -1.09
N PRO A 371 30.01 -4.37 -1.67
CA PRO A 371 29.61 -5.61 -2.31
C PRO A 371 30.55 -5.94 -3.47
N VAL A 372 31.04 -7.19 -3.52
CA VAL A 372 31.96 -7.65 -4.56
C VAL A 372 31.21 -8.35 -5.68
N ILE A 373 31.70 -8.23 -6.90
CA ILE A 373 31.13 -8.81 -8.12
C ILE A 373 32.05 -9.93 -8.59
N TYR A 374 31.48 -11.12 -8.77
CA TYR A 374 32.11 -12.22 -9.47
C TYR A 374 31.39 -12.48 -10.80
N GLN A 375 32.14 -12.69 -11.89
CA GLN A 375 31.60 -13.04 -13.20
C GLN A 375 31.84 -14.51 -13.51
N TRP A 376 30.85 -15.19 -14.07
CA TRP A 376 31.02 -16.57 -14.53
C TRP A 376 31.97 -16.65 -15.71
N SER A 377 33.03 -17.43 -15.57
CA SER A 377 33.98 -17.81 -16.63
C SER A 377 33.53 -19.12 -17.24
N ARG A 378 33.03 -19.10 -18.49
CA ARG A 378 32.65 -20.32 -19.22
C ARG A 378 33.82 -21.27 -19.44
N ALA A 379 35.03 -20.73 -19.61
CA ALA A 379 36.24 -21.54 -19.83
C ALA A 379 36.63 -22.34 -18.57
N GLN A 380 36.52 -21.73 -17.39
CA GLN A 380 36.88 -22.36 -16.12
C GLN A 380 35.69 -23.04 -15.43
N LYS A 381 34.46 -22.76 -15.90
CA LYS A 381 33.20 -23.09 -15.23
C LYS A 381 33.22 -22.65 -13.76
N GLN A 382 33.73 -21.46 -13.50
CA GLN A 382 33.90 -20.89 -12.16
C GLN A 382 33.63 -19.39 -12.18
N PHE A 383 33.26 -18.85 -11.03
CA PHE A 383 33.12 -17.42 -10.80
C PHE A 383 34.48 -16.78 -10.54
N VAL A 384 34.86 -15.78 -11.34
CA VAL A 384 36.12 -15.04 -11.19
C VAL A 384 35.83 -13.61 -10.68
N PRO A 385 36.67 -13.05 -9.80
CA PRO A 385 36.51 -11.67 -9.35
C PRO A 385 36.48 -10.68 -10.52
N GLN A 386 35.53 -9.75 -10.51
CA GLN A 386 35.37 -8.72 -11.54
C GLN A 386 35.57 -7.31 -10.98
N GLY A 387 35.11 -7.03 -9.76
CA GLY A 387 35.18 -5.70 -9.16
C GLY A 387 34.20 -5.54 -8.00
N GLU A 388 33.78 -4.31 -7.72
CA GLU A 388 32.91 -3.95 -6.60
C GLU A 388 31.69 -3.12 -7.06
N VAL A 389 30.62 -3.13 -6.27
CA VAL A 389 29.41 -2.33 -6.48
C VAL A 389 29.57 -0.98 -5.77
N GLY A 390 30.24 -0.04 -6.44
CA GLY A 390 30.47 1.31 -5.90
C GLY A 390 31.36 1.28 -4.63
N GLU A 391 31.17 2.26 -3.74
CA GLU A 391 32.00 2.45 -2.54
C GLU A 391 31.19 2.27 -1.23
N MET A 392 29.99 1.67 -1.33
CA MET A 392 29.06 1.59 -0.21
C MET A 392 29.45 0.46 0.74
N LEU A 393 29.96 0.81 1.92
CA LEU A 393 30.32 -0.16 2.96
C LEU A 393 29.11 -0.63 3.78
N ASP A 394 29.25 -1.79 4.41
CA ASP A 394 28.29 -2.38 5.35
C ASP A 394 26.89 -2.64 4.73
N VAL A 395 26.85 -2.91 3.43
CA VAL A 395 25.64 -3.38 2.76
C VAL A 395 25.26 -4.74 3.37
N GLN A 396 24.04 -4.83 3.88
CA GLN A 396 23.51 -6.02 4.54
C GLN A 396 22.94 -7.02 3.54
N MET A 397 22.27 -6.52 2.50
CA MET A 397 21.58 -7.31 1.50
C MET A 397 21.60 -6.60 0.15
N VAL A 398 21.75 -7.37 -0.92
CA VAL A 398 21.64 -6.92 -2.31
C VAL A 398 20.50 -7.67 -2.97
N LYS A 399 19.56 -6.95 -3.59
CA LYS A 399 18.51 -7.59 -4.40
C LYS A 399 18.37 -6.89 -5.73
N HIS A 400 18.20 -7.64 -6.81
CA HIS A 400 18.07 -7.06 -8.14
C HIS A 400 16.62 -6.93 -8.60
N PHE A 401 16.37 -6.00 -9.51
CA PHE A 401 15.14 -5.96 -10.29
C PHE A 401 15.40 -5.43 -11.70
N ARG A 402 14.43 -5.64 -12.58
CA ARG A 402 14.46 -5.13 -13.95
C ARG A 402 13.30 -4.16 -14.14
N ALA A 403 13.58 -3.00 -14.73
CA ALA A 403 12.55 -2.09 -15.22
C ALA A 403 12.80 -1.87 -16.71
N LYS A 404 11.85 -2.31 -17.55
CA LYS A 404 12.01 -2.42 -19.01
C LYS A 404 13.30 -3.20 -19.38
N ARG A 405 14.29 -2.52 -19.95
CA ARG A 405 15.57 -3.09 -20.38
C ARG A 405 16.70 -2.86 -19.36
N ASP A 406 16.47 -1.97 -18.41
CA ASP A 406 17.47 -1.56 -17.44
C ASP A 406 17.44 -2.48 -16.23
N GLN A 407 18.62 -2.69 -15.65
CA GLN A 407 18.83 -3.56 -14.51
C GLN A 407 19.32 -2.74 -13.33
N PHE A 408 18.74 -3.01 -12.17
CA PHE A 408 18.98 -2.27 -10.96
C PHE A 408 19.31 -3.20 -9.81
N LEU A 409 20.04 -2.68 -8.83
CA LEU A 409 20.22 -3.30 -7.53
C LEU A 409 19.70 -2.39 -6.43
N CYS A 410 19.16 -3.02 -5.41
CA CYS A 410 18.78 -2.43 -4.14
C CYS A 410 19.83 -2.85 -3.11
N LEU A 411 20.55 -1.88 -2.54
CA LEU A 411 21.60 -2.07 -1.55
C LEU A 411 21.08 -1.63 -0.18
N SER A 412 20.81 -2.60 0.69
CA SER A 412 20.27 -2.37 2.04
C SER A 412 21.37 -2.03 3.03
N ARG A 413 21.16 -1.04 3.91
CA ARG A 413 21.99 -0.79 5.10
C ARG A 413 21.14 -0.78 6.36
N TYR A 414 21.73 -1.25 7.45
CA TYR A 414 21.06 -1.22 8.75
C TYR A 414 20.76 0.21 9.21
N ILE A 415 21.77 1.09 9.18
CA ILE A 415 21.65 2.52 9.52
C ILE A 415 22.34 3.34 8.44
N GLY A 416 21.84 4.55 8.21
CA GLY A 416 22.31 5.46 7.18
C GLY A 416 21.38 5.38 5.98
N ASP A 417 21.96 5.28 4.80
CA ASP A 417 21.23 5.39 3.54
C ASP A 417 21.37 4.10 2.73
N SER A 418 20.24 3.47 2.43
CA SER A 418 20.13 2.41 1.42
C SER A 418 20.09 3.03 0.03
N LYS A 419 20.51 2.29 -0.98
CA LYS A 419 20.67 2.84 -2.34
C LYS A 419 20.01 1.98 -3.40
N VAL A 420 19.52 2.62 -4.45
CA VAL A 420 19.16 1.99 -5.71
C VAL A 420 20.21 2.40 -6.74
N VAL A 421 20.84 1.41 -7.37
CA VAL A 421 21.88 1.62 -8.37
C VAL A 421 21.49 0.95 -9.69
N ARG A 422 21.86 1.52 -10.84
CA ARG A 422 21.58 1.02 -12.18
C ARG A 422 22.84 0.52 -12.87
N TRP A 423 22.73 -0.58 -13.61
CA TRP A 423 23.79 -1.12 -14.45
C TRP A 423 24.01 -0.27 -15.70
N GLU A 424 25.24 0.19 -15.94
CA GLU A 424 25.63 0.93 -17.15
C GLU A 424 26.72 0.16 -17.94
N GLY A 425 26.58 -1.16 -18.06
CA GLY A 425 27.42 -2.03 -18.89
C GLY A 425 28.77 -2.44 -18.28
N GLN A 426 29.41 -1.57 -17.50
CA GLN A 426 30.66 -1.90 -16.79
C GLN A 426 30.58 -1.73 -15.27
N ARG A 427 29.71 -0.84 -14.80
CA ARG A 427 29.60 -0.48 -13.38
C ARG A 427 28.16 -0.16 -13.02
N PHE A 428 27.89 -0.16 -11.72
CA PHE A 428 26.64 0.34 -11.16
C PHE A 428 26.76 1.82 -10.81
N VAL A 429 25.72 2.60 -11.12
CA VAL A 429 25.63 4.04 -10.86
C VAL A 429 24.43 4.34 -9.97
N GLU A 430 24.60 5.18 -8.96
CA GLU A 430 23.51 5.55 -8.04
C GLU A 430 22.38 6.31 -8.75
N VAL A 431 21.15 5.88 -8.48
CA VAL A 431 19.91 6.47 -9.01
C VAL A 431 19.12 7.16 -7.91
N GLN A 432 19.06 6.52 -6.74
CA GLN A 432 18.26 6.98 -5.62
C GLN A 432 18.85 6.52 -4.29
N THR A 433 18.72 7.39 -3.29
CA THR A 433 19.03 7.10 -1.90
C THR A 433 17.75 7.07 -1.06
N LEU A 434 17.64 6.11 -0.15
CA LEU A 434 16.50 5.88 0.73
C LEU A 434 16.96 5.70 2.19
N PRO A 435 16.45 6.51 3.13
CA PRO A 435 16.93 6.51 4.51
C PRO A 435 16.54 5.21 5.23
N SER A 436 17.53 4.58 5.87
CA SER A 436 17.38 3.31 6.58
C SER A 436 17.39 3.51 8.09
N ARG A 437 16.35 2.98 8.74
CA ARG A 437 16.14 3.08 10.20
C ARG A 437 16.10 1.67 10.79
N GLY A 438 17.27 1.06 10.96
CA GLY A 438 17.37 -0.35 11.37
C GLY A 438 16.85 -1.29 10.28
N SER A 439 17.27 -1.11 9.03
CA SER A 439 16.78 -1.90 7.91
C SER A 439 17.59 -3.17 7.70
N MET A 440 16.92 -4.32 7.81
CA MET A 440 17.52 -5.62 7.48
C MET A 440 17.14 -6.09 6.07
N VAL A 441 16.17 -5.43 5.43
CA VAL A 441 15.60 -5.88 4.16
C VAL A 441 15.19 -4.69 3.31
N MET A 442 15.63 -4.71 2.05
CA MET A 442 15.24 -3.82 0.97
C MET A 442 14.94 -4.68 -0.25
N GLN A 443 13.67 -5.07 -0.40
CA GLN A 443 13.27 -6.08 -1.38
C GLN A 443 12.45 -5.44 -2.50
N PRO A 444 12.93 -5.46 -3.75
CA PRO A 444 12.09 -5.17 -4.90
C PRO A 444 11.19 -6.38 -5.21
N PHE A 445 9.96 -6.12 -5.65
CA PHE A 445 9.02 -7.15 -6.05
C PHE A 445 7.99 -6.59 -7.05
N ALA A 446 7.47 -7.45 -7.92
CA ALA A 446 6.47 -7.06 -8.90
C ALA A 446 5.11 -7.67 -8.55
N VAL A 447 4.04 -6.91 -8.78
CA VAL A 447 2.67 -7.42 -8.76
C VAL A 447 1.97 -6.97 -10.04
N GLY A 448 1.67 -7.93 -10.92
CA GLY A 448 1.23 -7.62 -12.28
C GLY A 448 2.30 -6.82 -13.04
N GLN A 449 1.92 -5.64 -13.54
CA GLN A 449 2.82 -4.72 -14.26
C GLN A 449 3.49 -3.68 -13.34
N ARG A 450 3.14 -3.65 -12.05
CA ARG A 450 3.63 -2.63 -11.11
C ARG A 450 4.85 -3.17 -10.36
N GLN A 451 5.92 -2.38 -10.36
CA GLN A 451 7.14 -2.66 -9.63
C GLN A 451 7.12 -1.92 -8.29
N TYR A 452 7.27 -2.65 -7.20
CA TYR A 452 7.32 -2.13 -5.85
C TYR A 452 8.68 -2.39 -5.20
N LEU A 453 8.91 -1.70 -4.10
CA LEU A 453 10.06 -1.90 -3.23
C LEU A 453 9.60 -1.81 -1.76
N ALA A 454 9.86 -2.85 -0.97
CA ALA A 454 9.64 -2.83 0.47
C ALA A 454 10.96 -2.59 1.20
N LEU A 455 11.05 -1.47 1.92
CA LEU A 455 12.15 -1.15 2.82
C LEU A 455 11.70 -1.39 4.26
N GLY A 456 12.18 -2.49 4.84
CA GLY A 456 11.88 -2.88 6.22
C GLY A 456 12.56 -1.96 7.23
N SER A 457 11.98 -1.85 8.42
CA SER A 457 12.54 -1.07 9.53
C SER A 457 12.26 -1.76 10.87
N ASP A 458 13.30 -1.87 11.70
CA ASP A 458 13.18 -2.31 13.09
C ASP A 458 12.83 -1.15 14.05
N PHE A 459 12.96 0.12 13.62
CA PHE A 459 12.76 1.32 14.45
C PHE A 459 11.53 2.16 14.10
N SER A 460 10.95 1.98 12.91
CA SER A 460 9.75 2.68 12.43
C SER A 460 8.89 1.76 11.57
N PHE A 461 7.91 2.33 10.86
CA PHE A 461 7.12 1.57 9.89
C PHE A 461 8.00 1.07 8.73
N THR A 462 7.61 -0.06 8.15
CA THR A 462 8.11 -0.50 6.85
C THR A 462 7.52 0.42 5.78
N HIS A 463 8.34 0.92 4.87
CA HIS A 463 7.86 1.72 3.74
C HIS A 463 7.82 0.87 2.47
N VAL A 464 6.66 0.85 1.82
CA VAL A 464 6.49 0.34 0.46
C VAL A 464 6.54 1.53 -0.49
N TYR A 465 7.33 1.38 -1.53
CA TYR A 465 7.48 2.36 -2.60
C TYR A 465 6.97 1.77 -3.91
N LEU A 466 6.46 2.62 -4.80
CA LEU A 466 6.04 2.29 -6.15
C LEU A 466 7.02 2.91 -7.15
N TRP A 467 7.41 2.13 -8.16
CA TRP A 467 8.29 2.60 -9.22
C TRP A 467 7.57 3.58 -10.15
N GLU A 468 8.12 4.78 -10.30
CA GLU A 468 7.68 5.79 -11.26
C GLU A 468 8.57 5.72 -12.51
N GLU A 469 8.02 5.16 -13.58
CA GLU A 469 8.76 4.89 -14.81
C GLU A 469 9.31 6.16 -15.48
N GLU A 470 8.59 7.28 -15.40
CA GLU A 470 9.02 8.56 -15.96
C GLU A 470 10.25 9.14 -15.24
N LYS A 471 10.32 8.95 -13.92
CA LYS A 471 11.41 9.46 -13.09
C LYS A 471 12.53 8.46 -12.87
N GLN A 472 12.32 7.19 -13.26
CA GLN A 472 13.21 6.06 -12.97
C GLN A 472 13.56 5.98 -11.47
N LYS A 473 12.57 6.21 -10.60
CA LYS A 473 12.75 6.28 -9.14
C LYS A 473 11.55 5.67 -8.42
N PHE A 474 11.78 5.23 -7.19
CA PHE A 474 10.73 4.79 -6.28
C PHE A 474 10.10 5.96 -5.52
N ALA A 475 8.80 6.13 -5.63
CA ALA A 475 8.02 7.08 -4.84
C ALA A 475 7.33 6.38 -3.66
N LYS A 476 7.18 7.08 -2.52
CA LYS A 476 6.48 6.53 -1.37
C LYS A 476 5.06 6.14 -1.76
N PHE A 477 4.63 4.96 -1.35
CA PHE A 477 3.33 4.40 -1.73
C PHE A 477 2.48 4.07 -0.51
N GLN A 478 2.98 3.24 0.40
CA GLN A 478 2.24 2.78 1.57
C GLN A 478 3.17 2.50 2.75
N GLU A 479 2.65 2.57 3.97
CA GLU A 479 3.35 2.14 5.17
C GLU A 479 2.75 0.83 5.70
N LEU A 480 3.60 -0.14 6.03
CA LEU A 480 3.21 -1.42 6.63
C LEU A 480 3.73 -1.50 8.07
N SER A 481 2.87 -1.99 8.96
CA SER A 481 3.24 -2.26 10.36
C SER A 481 3.69 -3.71 10.50
N VAL A 482 4.99 -3.94 10.29
CA VAL A 482 5.65 -5.25 10.49
C VAL A 482 6.75 -5.07 11.52
N GLN A 483 6.73 -5.82 12.62
CA GLN A 483 7.78 -5.73 13.63
C GLN A 483 9.00 -6.51 13.18
N ALA A 484 10.17 -5.87 13.14
CA ALA A 484 11.44 -6.50 12.79
C ALA A 484 11.37 -7.39 11.52
N PRO A 485 11.00 -6.83 10.36
CA PRO A 485 10.85 -7.59 9.11
C PRO A 485 12.20 -8.17 8.66
N ARG A 486 12.21 -9.40 8.14
CA ARG A 486 13.45 -10.05 7.65
C ARG A 486 13.45 -10.38 6.16
N ALA A 487 12.28 -10.51 5.56
CA ALA A 487 12.13 -10.63 4.11
C ALA A 487 10.80 -10.01 3.69
N PHE A 488 10.69 -9.73 2.40
CA PHE A 488 9.41 -9.61 1.72
C PHE A 488 9.43 -10.54 0.52
N ARG A 489 8.30 -11.21 0.23
CA ARG A 489 8.20 -12.09 -0.94
C ARG A 489 6.83 -11.96 -1.56
N ALA A 490 6.79 -11.61 -2.84
CA ALA A 490 5.58 -11.76 -3.63
C ALA A 490 5.30 -13.26 -3.79
N VAL A 491 4.09 -13.68 -3.44
CA VAL A 491 3.65 -15.07 -3.58
C VAL A 491 2.68 -15.11 -4.76
N PRO A 492 3.05 -15.75 -5.89
CA PRO A 492 2.27 -15.70 -7.12
C PRO A 492 1.12 -16.72 -7.09
N ALA A 493 0.19 -16.61 -6.13
CA ALA A 493 -1.00 -17.44 -6.16
C ALA A 493 -1.89 -17.01 -7.35
N ALA A 494 -2.40 -17.98 -8.11
CA ALA A 494 -3.11 -17.72 -9.36
C ALA A 494 -4.39 -16.88 -9.15
N ASP A 495 -5.04 -17.03 -8.00
CA ASP A 495 -6.30 -16.40 -7.65
C ASP A 495 -6.15 -15.13 -6.80
N VAL A 496 -5.01 -14.96 -6.12
CA VAL A 496 -4.75 -13.83 -5.22
C VAL A 496 -3.27 -13.42 -5.28
N GLN A 497 -3.02 -12.12 -5.47
CA GLN A 497 -1.67 -11.57 -5.36
C GLN A 497 -1.34 -11.29 -3.89
N LEU A 498 -0.32 -11.96 -3.36
CA LEU A 498 0.04 -11.88 -1.94
C LEU A 498 1.46 -11.35 -1.75
N LEU A 499 1.68 -10.67 -0.62
CA LEU A 499 2.99 -10.25 -0.14
C LEU A 499 3.22 -10.81 1.26
N LEU A 500 4.19 -11.70 1.39
CA LEU A 500 4.57 -12.31 2.64
C LEU A 500 5.67 -11.48 3.33
N ALA A 501 5.52 -11.26 4.63
CA ALA A 501 6.42 -10.46 5.47
C ALA A 501 6.77 -11.21 6.76
N PRO A 502 7.79 -12.10 6.75
CA PRO A 502 8.31 -12.74 7.96
C PRO A 502 8.81 -11.71 8.99
N SER A 503 8.39 -11.93 10.23
CA SER A 503 8.76 -11.12 11.39
C SER A 503 9.69 -11.91 12.31
N PHE A 504 10.79 -11.27 12.72
CA PHE A 504 11.73 -11.88 13.67
C PHE A 504 11.20 -11.88 15.10
N LYS A 505 10.40 -10.87 15.48
CA LYS A 505 9.97 -10.65 16.87
C LYS A 505 8.47 -10.90 17.11
N ALA A 506 7.65 -10.83 16.08
CA ALA A 506 6.20 -10.98 16.17
C ALA A 506 5.68 -12.03 15.18
N ASN A 507 4.38 -12.04 14.98
CA ASN A 507 3.73 -12.89 13.99
C ASN A 507 4.16 -12.50 12.57
N THR A 508 4.38 -13.50 11.73
CA THR A 508 4.59 -13.33 10.29
C THR A 508 3.27 -12.90 9.64
N LEU A 509 3.33 -11.93 8.74
CA LEU A 509 2.15 -11.30 8.15
C LEU A 509 2.06 -11.62 6.65
N VAL A 510 0.84 -11.84 6.17
CA VAL A 510 0.53 -12.01 4.75
C VAL A 510 -0.42 -10.89 4.36
N TYR A 511 -0.01 -10.10 3.39
CA TYR A 511 -0.82 -9.04 2.80
C TYR A 511 -1.38 -9.51 1.46
N ARG A 512 -2.56 -9.01 1.11
CA ARG A 512 -3.16 -9.14 -0.21
C ARG A 512 -3.07 -7.82 -0.93
N HIS A 513 -2.61 -7.88 -2.17
CA HIS A 513 -2.67 -6.74 -3.09
C HIS A 513 -4.08 -6.62 -3.66
N VAL A 514 -4.69 -5.46 -3.50
CA VAL A 514 -6.04 -5.16 -3.98
C VAL A 514 -6.02 -3.92 -4.86
N VAL A 515 -6.92 -3.87 -5.83
CA VAL A 515 -7.18 -2.69 -6.64
C VAL A 515 -8.22 -1.84 -5.91
N VAL A 516 -7.96 -0.54 -5.77
CA VAL A 516 -8.85 0.41 -5.09
C VAL A 516 -9.25 1.48 -6.08
N ASP A 517 -10.55 1.67 -6.25
CA ASP A 517 -11.12 2.78 -7.01
C ASP A 517 -11.40 3.94 -6.05
N LEU A 518 -10.76 5.09 -6.32
CA LEU A 518 -10.86 6.31 -5.53
C LEU A 518 -11.96 7.27 -6.05
N SER A 519 -12.76 6.86 -7.04
CA SER A 519 -13.75 7.72 -7.72
C SER A 519 -15.16 7.78 -7.11
#